data_AF-A0A0J7KMU8-F1
#
_entry.id   AF-A0A0J7KMU8-F1
#
_cell.length_a   1.000
_cell.length_b   1.000
_cell.length_c   1.000
_cell.angle_alpha   90.00
_cell.angle_beta   90.00
_cell.angle_gamma   90.00
#
_symmetry.space_group_name_H-M   'P 1'
#
loop_
_entity.id
_entity.type
_entity.pdbx_description
1 polymer ?
#
loop_
_entity_poly.entity_id
_entity_poly.type
_entity_poly.pdbx_seq_one_letter_code
_entity_poly.pdbx_strand_id
1 'polypeptide(L)'
;MKTFLFSITALVFLISCSSKKTITGENQEKTDIQEVNYIPYYLEVYKVDSLMLVKKDEEAFQKLDSLFRIYQPKNQVASSEILNYVLLAEKLKKNIDTKKYIQSLIKDWGIPVKELKKETALTQTLQNIFSDTELLSLEQQHIKNIDWEYRKILKEMFVADQKSRSKQDEPQVDEDNIKKMLHLIKTKGYPDIPTVGRIDLERIMLSVMYLHFARADEYKEFRALLFENLKKGKATPIEMKQFMLGKYNLVYQQNYFEQTTRDTIRLRGITTNYPKDTFNIRRRNIGLPSLEYEKWKNNFMKQHNN
;
A
#
# COMPACT_ATOMS: atom_id res chain seq x y z
N MET A 1 -54.65 -47.56 -24.99
CA MET A 1 -53.23 -47.30 -25.26
C MET A 1 -52.67 -46.48 -24.11
N LYS A 2 -51.73 -47.04 -23.34
CA LYS A 2 -51.07 -46.39 -22.21
C LYS A 2 -49.82 -45.66 -22.73
N THR A 3 -49.74 -44.34 -22.58
CA THR A 3 -48.49 -43.60 -22.75
C THR A 3 -48.03 -43.10 -21.40
N PHE A 4 -46.99 -43.73 -20.88
CA PHE A 4 -46.22 -43.34 -19.70
C PHE A 4 -45.44 -42.06 -20.05
N LEU A 5 -45.68 -40.97 -19.33
CA LEU A 5 -44.80 -39.80 -19.35
C LEU A 5 -43.94 -39.83 -18.08
N PHE A 6 -42.67 -40.19 -18.25
CA PHE A 6 -41.63 -40.06 -17.23
C PHE A 6 -41.19 -38.59 -17.18
N SER A 7 -41.52 -37.89 -16.09
CA SER A 7 -40.96 -36.56 -15.83
C SER A 7 -39.77 -36.73 -14.89
N ILE A 8 -38.56 -36.53 -15.43
CA ILE A 8 -37.30 -36.55 -14.70
C ILE A 8 -37.16 -35.21 -13.97
N THR A 9 -37.33 -35.21 -12.66
CA THR A 9 -37.00 -34.08 -11.77
C THR A 9 -35.49 -34.10 -11.52
N ALA A 10 -34.74 -33.23 -12.21
CA ALA A 10 -33.33 -33.00 -11.94
C ALA A 10 -33.19 -32.14 -10.66
N LEU A 11 -32.85 -32.79 -9.55
CA LEU A 11 -32.52 -32.13 -8.30
C LEU A 11 -31.07 -31.61 -8.37
N VAL A 12 -30.90 -30.31 -8.63
CA VAL A 12 -29.59 -29.66 -8.61
C VAL A 12 -29.20 -29.37 -7.16
N PHE A 13 -28.33 -30.21 -6.60
CA PHE A 13 -27.64 -29.92 -5.34
C PHE A 13 -26.62 -28.81 -5.57
N LEU A 14 -26.95 -27.58 -5.15
CA LEU A 14 -25.97 -26.51 -4.99
C LEU A 14 -25.16 -26.77 -3.71
N ILE A 15 -24.03 -27.49 -3.85
CA ILE A 15 -23.01 -27.57 -2.80
C ILE A 15 -22.28 -26.22 -2.80
N SER A 16 -22.73 -25.34 -1.90
CA SER A 16 -22.04 -24.09 -1.57
C SER A 16 -20.77 -24.42 -0.76
N CYS A 17 -19.65 -24.59 -1.44
CA CYS A 17 -18.32 -24.66 -0.82
C CYS A 17 -17.93 -23.29 -0.25
N SER A 18 -18.36 -22.99 0.97
CA SER A 18 -17.78 -21.95 1.81
C SER A 18 -16.45 -22.48 2.37
N SER A 19 -15.35 -22.28 1.64
CA SER A 19 -14.01 -22.52 2.15
C SER A 19 -13.58 -21.31 3.00
N LYS A 20 -13.92 -21.31 4.29
CA LYS A 20 -13.27 -20.45 5.28
C LYS A 20 -11.91 -21.08 5.63
N LYS A 21 -10.85 -20.69 4.93
CA LYS A 21 -9.47 -20.92 5.39
C LYS A 21 -9.02 -19.69 6.17
N THR A 22 -8.99 -19.83 7.49
CA THR A 22 -8.28 -18.91 8.38
C THR A 22 -6.79 -19.22 8.27
N ILE A 23 -5.98 -18.26 7.81
CA ILE A 23 -4.52 -18.37 7.83
C ILE A 23 -4.04 -17.79 9.17
N THR A 24 -4.12 -18.58 10.23
CA THR A 24 -3.42 -18.30 11.49
C THR A 24 -2.04 -18.92 11.41
N GLY A 25 -1.01 -18.08 11.38
CA GLY A 25 0.38 -18.51 11.44
C GLY A 25 0.73 -19.01 12.83
N GLU A 26 0.63 -20.31 13.03
CA GLU A 26 1.37 -21.10 14.03
C GLU A 26 1.22 -22.56 13.59
N ASN A 27 2.34 -23.24 13.37
CA ASN A 27 2.51 -24.58 12.75
C ASN A 27 2.63 -24.58 11.22
N GLN A 28 3.84 -24.26 10.74
CA GLN A 28 4.26 -24.51 9.36
C GLN A 28 4.56 -26.00 9.14
N GLU A 29 3.54 -26.76 8.77
CA GLU A 29 3.73 -27.82 7.78
C GLU A 29 3.55 -27.20 6.39
N LYS A 30 4.53 -27.43 5.51
CA LYS A 30 4.58 -27.00 4.10
C LYS A 30 3.32 -27.49 3.35
N THR A 31 2.27 -26.71 3.43
CA THR A 31 1.17 -26.72 2.47
C THR A 31 1.35 -25.48 1.60
N ASP A 32 1.25 -25.63 0.28
CA ASP A 32 1.40 -24.56 -0.71
C ASP A 32 0.72 -23.27 -0.22
N ILE A 33 1.54 -22.31 0.25
CA ILE A 33 1.08 -20.98 0.60
C ILE A 33 0.75 -20.34 -0.74
N GLN A 34 -0.52 -20.43 -1.13
CA GLN A 34 -1.03 -19.67 -2.26
C GLN A 34 -0.63 -18.21 -2.03
N GLU A 35 0.22 -17.69 -2.91
CA GLU A 35 0.78 -16.35 -2.79
C GLU A 35 -0.36 -15.33 -2.71
N VAL A 36 -0.53 -14.73 -1.54
CA VAL A 36 -1.66 -13.83 -1.25
C VAL A 36 -1.47 -12.54 -2.04
N ASN A 37 -2.36 -12.27 -2.99
CA ASN A 37 -2.37 -11.04 -3.78
C ASN A 37 -3.02 -9.87 -3.00
N TYR A 38 -2.26 -8.82 -2.72
CA TYR A 38 -2.67 -7.62 -1.97
C TYR A 38 -3.39 -6.55 -2.82
N ILE A 39 -3.52 -6.71 -4.14
CA ILE A 39 -4.28 -5.74 -4.97
C ILE A 39 -5.73 -5.58 -4.47
N PRO A 40 -6.51 -6.65 -4.20
CA PRO A 40 -7.83 -6.52 -3.59
C PRO A 40 -7.80 -5.89 -2.19
N TYR A 41 -6.75 -6.16 -1.40
CA TYR A 41 -6.57 -5.55 -0.09
C TYR A 41 -6.54 -4.01 -0.20
N TYR A 42 -5.74 -3.47 -1.10
CA TYR A 42 -5.65 -2.01 -1.28
C TYR A 42 -6.99 -1.39 -1.72
N LEU A 43 -7.73 -2.06 -2.59
CA LEU A 43 -9.04 -1.59 -3.02
C LEU A 43 -10.05 -1.53 -1.87
N GLU A 44 -10.00 -2.47 -0.91
CA GLU A 44 -10.84 -2.39 0.30
C GLU A 44 -10.37 -1.30 1.27
N VAL A 45 -9.07 -1.06 1.41
CA VAL A 45 -8.54 0.04 2.23
C VAL A 45 -9.08 1.41 1.77
N TYR A 46 -9.20 1.66 0.46
CA TYR A 46 -9.80 2.91 -0.02
C TYR A 46 -11.31 3.02 0.29
N LYS A 47 -12.03 1.90 0.40
CA LYS A 47 -13.42 1.91 0.85
C LYS A 47 -13.50 2.25 2.33
N VAL A 48 -12.60 1.71 3.15
CA VAL A 48 -12.48 2.06 4.58
C VAL A 48 -12.23 3.56 4.73
N ASP A 49 -11.25 4.10 4.00
CA ASP A 49 -10.95 5.54 4.02
C ASP A 49 -12.18 6.39 3.65
N SER A 50 -12.95 5.98 2.64
CA SER A 50 -14.20 6.65 2.27
C SER A 50 -15.21 6.68 3.42
N LEU A 51 -15.39 5.55 4.10
CA LEU A 51 -16.32 5.42 5.22
C LEU A 51 -15.91 6.27 6.42
N MET A 52 -14.60 6.30 6.73
CA MET A 52 -14.05 7.12 7.80
C MET A 52 -14.26 8.62 7.52
N LEU A 53 -14.05 9.08 6.28
CA LEU A 53 -14.29 10.48 5.90
C LEU A 53 -15.74 10.91 6.13
N VAL A 54 -16.71 10.01 5.92
CA VAL A 54 -18.14 10.27 6.18
C VAL A 54 -18.61 9.79 7.56
N LYS A 55 -17.68 9.54 8.49
CA LYS A 55 -17.93 9.15 9.89
C LYS A 55 -18.77 7.88 10.06
N LYS A 56 -18.69 6.95 9.11
CA LYS A 56 -19.31 5.61 9.17
C LYS A 56 -18.37 4.61 9.85
N ASP A 57 -18.05 4.88 11.11
CA ASP A 57 -16.98 4.20 11.85
C ASP A 57 -17.23 2.70 12.04
N GLU A 58 -18.47 2.28 12.34
CA GLU A 58 -18.81 0.87 12.52
C GLU A 58 -18.62 0.07 11.22
N GLU A 59 -19.04 0.63 10.08
CA GLU A 59 -18.83 0.01 8.76
C GLU A 59 -17.35 -0.05 8.39
N ALA A 60 -16.58 1.01 8.70
CA ALA A 60 -15.14 1.07 8.50
C ALA A 60 -14.41 0.00 9.33
N PHE A 61 -14.76 -0.14 10.61
CA PHE A 61 -14.21 -1.15 11.51
C PHE A 61 -14.50 -2.57 11.01
N GLN A 62 -15.76 -2.88 10.68
CA GLN A 62 -16.15 -4.20 10.20
C GLN A 62 -15.40 -4.61 8.92
N LYS A 63 -15.13 -3.64 8.03
CA LYS A 63 -14.31 -3.87 6.84
C LYS A 63 -12.86 -4.18 7.18
N LEU A 64 -12.23 -3.39 8.05
CA LEU A 64 -10.85 -3.64 8.48
C LEU A 64 -10.72 -4.98 9.22
N ASP A 65 -11.63 -5.29 10.14
CA ASP A 65 -11.65 -6.57 10.87
C ASP A 65 -11.77 -7.76 9.90
N SER A 66 -12.69 -7.66 8.94
CA SER A 66 -12.83 -8.70 7.89
C SER A 66 -11.57 -8.83 7.04
N LEU A 67 -10.92 -7.71 6.71
CA LEU A 67 -9.72 -7.69 5.89
C LEU A 67 -8.52 -8.31 6.64
N PHE A 68 -8.35 -7.98 7.92
CA PHE A 68 -7.24 -8.45 8.75
C PHE A 68 -7.35 -9.92 9.16
N ARG A 69 -8.52 -10.55 8.97
CA ARG A 69 -8.69 -12.00 9.09
C ARG A 69 -8.17 -12.77 7.87
N ILE A 70 -8.07 -12.11 6.71
CA ILE A 70 -7.65 -12.71 5.44
C ILE A 70 -6.19 -12.35 5.13
N TYR A 71 -5.82 -11.10 5.38
CA TYR A 71 -4.53 -10.53 5.04
C TYR A 71 -3.72 -10.22 6.29
N GLN A 72 -2.39 -10.35 6.19
CA GLN A 72 -1.52 -9.73 7.17
C GLN A 72 -1.69 -8.20 7.07
N PRO A 73 -2.05 -7.52 8.17
CA PRO A 73 -2.27 -6.08 8.16
C PRO A 73 -1.04 -5.32 7.66
N LYS A 74 -1.27 -4.30 6.83
CA LYS A 74 -0.25 -3.34 6.42
C LYS A 74 -0.53 -2.00 7.09
N ASN A 75 0.52 -1.20 7.35
CA ASN A 75 0.38 0.15 7.86
C ASN A 75 1.14 1.12 6.95
N GLN A 76 0.59 1.35 5.76
CA GLN A 76 1.21 2.24 4.80
C GLN A 76 1.10 3.69 5.29
N VAL A 77 2.13 4.50 5.04
CA VAL A 77 2.20 5.89 5.52
C VAL A 77 0.96 6.72 5.14
N ALA A 78 0.37 6.46 3.97
CA ALA A 78 -0.76 7.24 3.47
C ALA A 78 -2.13 6.83 4.07
N SER A 79 -2.26 5.61 4.60
CA SER A 79 -3.54 5.02 5.02
C SER A 79 -3.59 4.60 6.48
N SER A 80 -2.45 4.39 7.13
CA SER A 80 -2.32 4.09 8.56
C SER A 80 -3.32 3.01 9.04
N GLU A 81 -3.48 1.92 8.28
CA GLU A 81 -4.63 1.02 8.44
C GLU A 81 -4.67 0.35 9.81
N ILE A 82 -3.51 -0.05 10.36
CA ILE A 82 -3.44 -0.65 11.69
C ILE A 82 -3.79 0.40 12.76
N LEU A 83 -3.26 1.61 12.64
CA LEU A 83 -3.57 2.70 13.57
C LEU A 83 -5.07 3.02 13.57
N ASN A 84 -5.66 3.16 12.39
CA ASN A 84 -7.09 3.40 12.22
C ASN A 84 -7.93 2.26 12.79
N TYR A 85 -7.50 1.01 12.62
CA TYR A 85 -8.17 -0.15 13.20
C TYR A 85 -8.21 -0.10 14.73
N VAL A 86 -7.09 0.23 15.38
CA VAL A 86 -7.01 0.36 16.84
C VAL A 86 -7.87 1.52 17.33
N LEU A 87 -7.77 2.69 16.70
CA LEU A 87 -8.56 3.87 17.07
C LEU A 87 -10.07 3.64 16.93
N LEU A 88 -10.50 2.99 15.85
CA LEU A 88 -11.90 2.63 15.66
C LEU A 88 -12.37 1.61 16.70
N ALA A 89 -11.55 0.61 17.02
CA ALA A 89 -11.88 -0.39 18.04
C ALA A 89 -12.07 0.27 19.41
N GLU A 90 -11.17 1.18 19.79
CA GLU A 90 -11.27 1.93 21.04
C GLU A 90 -12.56 2.78 21.07
N LYS A 91 -12.79 3.58 20.02
CA LYS A 91 -13.97 4.44 19.89
C LYS A 91 -15.27 3.66 19.98
N LEU A 92 -15.33 2.50 19.34
CA LEU A 92 -16.52 1.64 19.27
C LEU A 92 -16.58 0.59 20.39
N LYS A 93 -15.63 0.62 21.33
CA LYS A 93 -15.49 -0.35 22.44
C LYS A 93 -15.48 -1.80 21.95
N LYS A 94 -14.82 -2.07 20.82
CA LYS A 94 -14.66 -3.40 20.25
C LYS A 94 -13.49 -4.11 20.93
N ASN A 95 -13.69 -5.38 21.25
CA ASN A 95 -12.65 -6.21 21.84
C ASN A 95 -11.75 -6.78 20.74
N ILE A 96 -10.56 -6.20 20.59
CA ILE A 96 -9.50 -6.68 19.70
C ILE A 96 -8.23 -6.90 20.51
N ASP A 97 -7.26 -7.60 19.93
CA ASP A 97 -5.91 -7.72 20.52
C ASP A 97 -5.11 -6.43 20.32
N THR A 98 -5.52 -5.37 21.02
CA THR A 98 -4.91 -4.02 20.91
C THR A 98 -3.41 -4.06 21.18
N LYS A 99 -2.96 -4.89 22.13
CA LYS A 99 -1.55 -5.05 22.46
C LYS A 99 -0.76 -5.52 21.23
N LYS A 100 -1.19 -6.57 20.55
CA LYS A 100 -0.55 -7.09 19.33
C LYS A 100 -0.46 -6.05 18.22
N TYR A 101 -1.53 -5.31 17.95
CA TYR A 101 -1.53 -4.31 16.88
C TYR A 101 -0.63 -3.13 17.18
N ILE A 102 -0.60 -2.65 18.44
CA ILE A 102 0.35 -1.60 18.86
C ILE A 102 1.79 -2.09 18.80
N GLN A 103 2.06 -3.33 19.24
CA GLN A 103 3.38 -3.94 19.10
C GLN A 103 3.83 -3.96 17.64
N SER A 104 2.94 -4.34 16.71
CA SER A 104 3.25 -4.33 15.28
C SER A 104 3.51 -2.92 14.74
N LEU A 105 2.72 -1.92 15.13
CA LEU A 105 2.95 -0.51 14.75
C LEU A 105 4.36 -0.04 15.12
N ILE A 106 4.83 -0.36 16.33
CA ILE A 106 6.14 0.08 16.82
C ILE A 106 7.26 -0.77 16.23
N LYS A 107 7.17 -2.10 16.38
CA LYS A 107 8.24 -3.05 16.04
C LYS A 107 8.40 -3.27 14.54
N ASP A 108 7.29 -3.45 13.82
CA ASP A 108 7.34 -3.83 12.40
C ASP A 108 7.28 -2.59 11.51
N TRP A 109 6.45 -1.60 11.89
CA TRP A 109 6.19 -0.39 11.10
C TRP A 109 6.95 0.84 11.59
N GLY A 110 7.79 0.71 12.61
CA GLY A 110 8.69 1.76 13.06
C GLY A 110 7.99 3.05 13.47
N ILE A 111 6.73 2.98 13.92
CA ILE A 111 6.00 4.15 14.40
C ILE A 111 6.54 4.51 15.79
N PRO A 112 7.16 5.69 15.96
CA PRO A 112 7.69 6.09 17.26
C PRO A 112 6.59 6.18 18.30
N VAL A 113 6.88 5.76 19.53
CA VAL A 113 5.94 5.82 20.66
C VAL A 113 5.46 7.25 20.90
N LYS A 114 6.35 8.23 20.72
CA LYS A 114 6.02 9.66 20.80
C LYS A 114 4.97 10.11 19.78
N GLU A 115 4.86 9.45 18.62
CA GLU A 115 3.84 9.75 17.62
C GLU A 115 2.51 9.13 18.02
N LEU A 116 2.50 7.90 18.53
CA LEU A 116 1.29 7.28 19.06
C LEU A 116 0.71 8.07 20.25
N LYS A 117 1.56 8.63 21.12
CA LYS A 117 1.15 9.49 22.25
C LYS A 117 0.55 10.85 21.83
N LYS A 118 0.62 11.24 20.55
CA LYS A 118 -0.08 12.44 20.04
C LYS A 118 -1.58 12.19 19.89
N GLU A 119 -1.97 10.94 19.67
CA GLU A 119 -3.37 10.53 19.62
C GLU A 119 -3.90 10.42 21.06
N THR A 120 -4.71 11.40 21.49
CA THR A 120 -5.20 11.47 22.87
C THR A 120 -5.91 10.19 23.31
N ALA A 121 -6.65 9.56 22.38
CA ALA A 121 -7.30 8.26 22.62
C ALA A 121 -6.28 7.18 23.01
N LEU A 122 -5.16 7.07 22.29
CA LEU A 122 -4.17 6.02 22.53
C LEU A 122 -3.28 6.24 23.76
N THR A 123 -3.13 7.48 24.24
CA THR A 123 -2.21 7.76 25.36
C THR A 123 -2.56 6.93 26.60
N GLN A 124 -3.84 6.87 26.97
CA GLN A 124 -4.28 6.07 28.12
C GLN A 124 -4.13 4.57 27.84
N THR A 125 -4.48 4.14 26.62
CA THR A 125 -4.34 2.74 26.20
C THR A 125 -2.89 2.26 26.29
N LEU A 126 -1.94 3.07 25.84
CA LEU A 126 -0.51 2.75 25.90
C LEU A 126 -0.04 2.58 27.35
N GLN A 127 -0.42 3.50 28.24
CA GLN A 127 -0.05 3.44 29.67
C GLN A 127 -0.66 2.23 30.38
N ASN A 128 -1.85 1.79 29.98
CA ASN A 128 -2.52 0.65 30.59
C ASN A 128 -1.97 -0.71 30.13
N ILE A 129 -1.44 -0.79 28.91
CA ILE A 129 -1.06 -2.07 28.28
C ILE A 129 0.45 -2.33 28.35
N PHE A 130 1.27 -1.27 28.41
CA PHE A 130 2.71 -1.35 28.30
C PHE A 130 3.43 -0.60 29.42
N SER A 131 4.55 -1.15 29.88
CA SER A 131 5.54 -0.37 30.61
C SER A 131 6.38 0.48 29.64
N ASP A 132 6.97 1.58 30.12
CA ASP A 132 7.91 2.38 29.32
C ASP A 132 9.12 1.54 28.85
N THR A 133 9.55 0.56 29.65
CA THR A 133 10.63 -0.36 29.27
C THR A 133 10.23 -1.30 28.13
N GLU A 134 8.98 -1.77 28.10
CA GLU A 134 8.45 -2.59 26.99
C GLU A 134 8.37 -1.76 25.71
N LEU A 135 7.86 -0.53 25.80
CA LEU A 135 7.79 0.40 24.65
C LEU A 135 9.17 0.71 24.07
N LEU A 136 10.16 0.99 24.91
CA LEU A 136 11.54 1.22 24.48
C LEU A 136 12.14 -0.04 23.82
N SER A 137 11.86 -1.22 24.36
CA SER A 137 12.32 -2.48 23.78
C SER A 137 11.76 -2.72 22.38
N LEU A 138 10.49 -2.40 22.14
CA LEU A 138 9.86 -2.52 20.82
C LEU A 138 10.51 -1.59 19.78
N GLU A 139 10.80 -0.34 20.15
CA GLU A 139 11.52 0.61 19.27
C GLU A 139 12.94 0.10 18.96
N GLN A 140 13.65 -0.42 19.97
CA GLN A 140 14.98 -1.01 19.77
C GLN A 140 14.94 -2.26 18.88
N GLN A 141 13.91 -3.09 18.98
CA GLN A 141 13.73 -4.24 18.09
C GLN A 141 13.56 -3.80 16.64
N HIS A 142 12.78 -2.74 16.38
CA HIS A 142 12.66 -2.18 15.04
C HIS A 142 14.02 -1.72 14.50
N ILE A 143 14.74 -0.91 15.28
CA ILE A 143 16.06 -0.37 14.90
C ILE A 143 17.08 -1.46 14.56
N LYS A 144 17.06 -2.58 15.29
CA LYS A 144 17.95 -3.73 15.05
C LYS A 144 17.68 -4.44 13.73
N ASN A 145 16.45 -4.37 13.21
CA ASN A 145 16.06 -5.04 11.97
C ASN A 145 16.34 -4.20 10.72
N ILE A 146 16.69 -2.92 10.86
CA ILE A 146 16.98 -2.02 9.74
C ILE A 146 18.32 -2.36 9.10
N ASP A 147 18.34 -2.58 7.79
CA ASP A 147 19.56 -2.59 6.99
C ASP A 147 20.03 -1.15 6.72
N TRP A 148 20.89 -0.65 7.60
CA TRP A 148 21.45 0.70 7.54
C TRP A 148 22.32 0.93 6.30
N GLU A 149 22.96 -0.10 5.75
CA GLU A 149 23.74 0.01 4.52
C GLU A 149 22.81 0.18 3.32
N TYR A 150 21.75 -0.63 3.22
CA TYR A 150 20.73 -0.49 2.18
C TYR A 150 20.09 0.91 2.26
N ARG A 151 19.70 1.36 3.45
CA ARG A 151 19.17 2.71 3.68
C ARG A 151 20.15 3.80 3.21
N LYS A 152 21.44 3.67 3.52
CA LYS A 152 22.49 4.59 3.07
C LYS A 152 22.56 4.65 1.54
N ILE A 153 22.54 3.49 0.88
CA ILE A 153 22.57 3.42 -0.59
C ILE A 153 21.33 4.11 -1.20
N LEU A 154 20.14 3.87 -0.65
CA LEU A 154 18.91 4.56 -1.09
C LEU A 154 19.04 6.09 -0.97
N LYS A 155 19.65 6.57 0.10
CA LYS A 155 19.92 8.00 0.30
C LYS A 155 20.87 8.56 -0.75
N GLU A 156 21.96 7.86 -1.03
CA GLU A 156 22.95 8.26 -2.04
C GLU A 156 22.31 8.32 -3.44
N MET A 157 21.50 7.31 -3.79
CA MET A 157 20.74 7.27 -5.04
C MET A 157 19.79 8.44 -5.17
N PHE A 158 19.01 8.73 -4.11
CA PHE A 158 18.09 9.86 -4.10
C PHE A 158 18.81 11.21 -4.21
N VAL A 159 19.93 11.38 -3.51
CA VAL A 159 20.74 12.60 -3.60
C VAL A 159 21.31 12.78 -5.01
N ALA A 160 21.81 11.71 -5.65
CA ALA A 160 22.30 11.76 -7.02
C ALA A 160 21.17 12.10 -8.02
N ASP A 161 20.01 11.46 -7.85
CA ASP A 161 18.80 11.75 -8.63
C ASP A 161 18.43 13.24 -8.56
N GLN A 162 18.28 13.78 -7.35
CA GLN A 162 17.90 15.18 -7.17
C GLN A 162 18.98 16.16 -7.66
N LYS A 163 20.27 15.82 -7.51
CA LYS A 163 21.38 16.66 -7.98
C LYS A 163 21.50 16.70 -9.51
N SER A 164 21.07 15.66 -10.22
CA SER A 164 21.17 15.56 -11.69
C SER A 164 19.99 16.16 -12.45
N ARG A 165 18.90 16.52 -11.76
CA ARG A 165 17.70 17.05 -12.43
C ARG A 165 18.01 18.30 -13.24
N SER A 166 17.51 18.34 -14.48
CA SER A 166 17.74 19.41 -15.46
C SER A 166 19.21 19.61 -15.86
N LYS A 167 20.06 18.58 -15.70
CA LYS A 167 21.46 18.57 -16.14
C LYS A 167 21.69 17.49 -17.20
N GLN A 168 22.84 17.57 -17.87
CA GLN A 168 23.19 16.64 -18.96
C GLN A 168 23.36 15.19 -18.49
N ASP A 169 23.75 14.99 -17.21
CA ASP A 169 23.94 13.68 -16.60
C ASP A 169 22.64 13.01 -16.12
N GLU A 170 21.48 13.69 -16.24
CA GLU A 170 20.16 13.17 -15.83
C GLU A 170 19.88 11.74 -16.35
N PRO A 171 20.02 11.44 -17.66
CA PRO A 171 19.69 10.12 -18.18
C PRO A 171 20.61 9.01 -17.63
N GLN A 172 21.90 9.31 -17.47
CA GLN A 172 22.86 8.34 -16.93
C GLN A 172 22.54 8.03 -15.46
N VAL A 173 22.19 9.03 -14.67
CA VAL A 173 21.80 8.83 -13.27
C VAL A 173 20.49 8.03 -13.15
N ASP A 174 19.53 8.26 -14.04
CA ASP A 174 18.29 7.46 -14.10
C ASP A 174 18.59 5.98 -14.37
N GLU A 175 19.50 5.69 -15.32
CA GLU A 175 19.95 4.32 -15.64
C GLU A 175 20.73 3.66 -14.50
N ASP A 176 21.71 4.36 -13.92
CA ASP A 176 22.53 3.82 -12.84
C ASP A 176 21.66 3.51 -11.61
N ASN A 177 20.68 4.38 -11.33
CA ASN A 177 19.78 4.18 -10.21
C ASN A 177 18.82 3.01 -10.42
N ILE A 178 18.26 2.80 -11.62
CA ILE A 178 17.39 1.63 -11.83
C ILE A 178 18.18 0.33 -11.73
N LYS A 179 19.40 0.27 -12.30
CA LYS A 179 20.28 -0.91 -12.24
C LYS A 179 20.64 -1.23 -10.79
N LYS A 180 21.00 -0.21 -10.02
CA LYS A 180 21.30 -0.34 -8.60
C LYS A 180 20.07 -0.76 -7.79
N MET A 181 18.89 -0.19 -8.05
CA MET A 181 17.65 -0.59 -7.37
C MET A 181 17.28 -2.03 -7.69
N LEU A 182 17.37 -2.46 -8.95
CA LEU A 182 17.15 -3.84 -9.37
C LEU A 182 18.08 -4.80 -8.62
N HIS A 183 19.36 -4.48 -8.58
CA HIS A 183 20.35 -5.27 -7.85
C HIS A 183 19.97 -5.39 -6.37
N LEU A 184 19.70 -4.26 -5.71
CA LEU A 184 19.33 -4.23 -4.29
C LEU A 184 18.05 -5.02 -4.00
N ILE A 185 17.01 -4.90 -4.83
CA ILE A 185 15.78 -5.66 -4.60
C ILE A 185 16.01 -7.16 -4.79
N LYS A 186 16.83 -7.57 -5.77
CA LYS A 186 17.14 -8.98 -6.00
C LYS A 186 18.00 -9.59 -4.89
N THR A 187 18.92 -8.82 -4.30
CA THR A 187 19.86 -9.34 -3.30
C THR A 187 19.39 -9.16 -1.86
N LYS A 188 18.70 -8.05 -1.56
CA LYS A 188 18.28 -7.66 -0.20
C LYS A 188 16.76 -7.62 -0.01
N GLY A 189 15.97 -7.74 -1.08
CA GLY A 189 14.52 -7.60 -1.05
C GLY A 189 14.03 -6.16 -1.24
N TYR A 190 12.71 -5.98 -1.32
CA TYR A 190 12.10 -4.67 -1.54
C TYR A 190 12.34 -3.72 -0.35
N PRO A 191 12.66 -2.44 -0.59
CA PRO A 191 12.97 -1.48 0.49
C PRO A 191 11.69 -0.97 1.18
N ASP A 192 11.06 -1.82 1.99
CA ASP A 192 9.91 -1.46 2.82
C ASP A 192 10.32 -0.93 4.21
N ILE A 193 9.34 -0.45 4.99
CA ILE A 193 9.60 0.09 6.34
C ILE A 193 10.25 -0.94 7.27
N PRO A 194 9.79 -2.20 7.34
CA PRO A 194 10.49 -3.23 8.11
C PRO A 194 11.96 -3.42 7.74
N THR A 195 12.32 -3.29 6.45
CA THR A 195 13.68 -3.54 5.97
C THR A 195 14.61 -2.32 6.08
N VAL A 196 14.15 -1.13 5.67
CA VAL A 196 15.01 0.07 5.61
C VAL A 196 14.58 1.18 6.57
N GLY A 197 13.56 0.92 7.38
CA GLY A 197 12.96 1.89 8.30
C GLY A 197 12.18 2.99 7.57
N ARG A 198 11.77 4.00 8.34
CA ARG A 198 11.07 5.18 7.82
C ARG A 198 12.03 6.14 7.12
N ILE A 199 12.23 5.92 5.83
CA ILE A 199 13.14 6.71 4.97
C ILE A 199 12.52 8.06 4.54
N ASP A 200 11.20 8.19 4.66
CA ASP A 200 10.44 9.42 4.45
C ASP A 200 10.86 10.54 5.40
N LEU A 201 11.26 10.20 6.63
CA LEU A 201 11.78 11.15 7.62
C LEU A 201 13.12 11.79 7.19
N GLU A 202 13.88 11.09 6.34
CA GLU A 202 15.10 11.62 5.70
C GLU A 202 14.83 12.24 4.33
N ARG A 203 13.55 12.44 3.98
CA ARG A 203 13.07 12.95 2.69
C ARG A 203 13.46 12.08 1.49
N ILE A 204 13.78 10.81 1.73
CA ILE A 204 14.03 9.85 0.64
C ILE A 204 12.66 9.40 0.11
N MET A 205 12.37 9.74 -1.15
CA MET A 205 11.08 9.46 -1.77
C MET A 205 11.23 8.46 -2.92
N LEU A 206 11.09 7.17 -2.63
CA LEU A 206 11.18 6.09 -3.64
C LEU A 206 10.27 6.33 -4.83
N SER A 207 9.03 6.77 -4.57
CA SER A 207 8.05 7.05 -5.61
C SER A 207 8.48 8.15 -6.58
N VAL A 208 9.28 9.13 -6.13
CA VAL A 208 9.87 10.16 -6.99
C VAL A 208 11.01 9.59 -7.83
N MET A 209 11.89 8.77 -7.25
CA MET A 209 12.94 8.09 -8.02
C MET A 209 12.33 7.19 -9.10
N TYR A 210 11.29 6.44 -8.76
CA TYR A 210 10.62 5.54 -9.70
C TYR A 210 9.98 6.28 -10.87
N LEU A 211 9.47 7.50 -10.65
CA LEU A 211 9.00 8.36 -11.74
C LEU A 211 10.09 8.61 -12.79
N HIS A 212 11.34 8.75 -12.37
CA HIS A 212 12.47 9.08 -13.24
C HIS A 212 13.05 7.85 -13.97
N PHE A 213 12.81 6.64 -13.48
CA PHE A 213 13.23 5.38 -14.12
C PHE A 213 12.56 5.10 -15.47
N ALA A 214 11.67 6.00 -15.92
CA ALA A 214 10.93 5.93 -17.18
C ALA A 214 11.79 5.71 -18.43
N ARG A 215 13.01 6.25 -18.46
CA ARG A 215 13.85 6.26 -19.66
C ARG A 215 14.78 5.06 -19.79
N ALA A 216 15.04 4.36 -18.68
CA ALA A 216 16.03 3.30 -18.65
C ALA A 216 15.59 2.03 -19.40
N ASP A 217 16.57 1.28 -19.90
CA ASP A 217 16.35 0.04 -20.65
C ASP A 217 15.76 -1.07 -19.78
N GLU A 218 16.12 -1.09 -18.50
CA GLU A 218 15.61 -2.06 -17.53
C GLU A 218 14.17 -1.79 -17.10
N TYR A 219 13.49 -0.79 -17.68
CA TYR A 219 12.11 -0.42 -17.35
C TYR A 219 11.17 -1.64 -17.32
N LYS A 220 11.26 -2.53 -18.32
CA LYS A 220 10.38 -3.73 -18.38
C LYS A 220 10.63 -4.68 -17.22
N GLU A 221 11.89 -4.91 -16.90
CA GLU A 221 12.28 -5.80 -15.80
C GLU A 221 11.88 -5.21 -14.45
N PHE A 222 12.18 -3.93 -14.22
CA PHE A 222 11.80 -3.25 -13.00
C PHE A 222 10.29 -3.17 -12.83
N ARG A 223 9.53 -2.96 -13.92
CA ARG A 223 8.06 -3.01 -13.90
C ARG A 223 7.55 -4.35 -13.38
N ALA A 224 8.08 -5.45 -13.91
CA ALA A 224 7.68 -6.79 -13.50
C ALA A 224 8.00 -7.00 -12.02
N LEU A 225 9.24 -6.67 -11.60
CA LEU A 225 9.67 -6.80 -10.21
C LEU A 225 8.81 -5.97 -9.24
N LEU A 226 8.48 -4.73 -9.62
CA LEU A 226 7.62 -3.86 -8.83
C LEU A 226 6.19 -4.40 -8.74
N PHE A 227 5.66 -4.97 -9.82
CA PHE A 227 4.33 -5.60 -9.83
C PHE A 227 4.27 -6.85 -8.93
N GLU A 228 5.31 -7.68 -8.93
CA GLU A 228 5.41 -8.81 -8.02
C GLU A 228 5.45 -8.36 -6.55
N ASN A 229 6.23 -7.32 -6.24
CA ASN A 229 6.27 -6.77 -4.89
C ASN A 229 4.98 -6.07 -4.47
N LEU A 230 4.24 -5.48 -5.41
CA LEU A 230 2.90 -4.94 -5.17
C LEU A 230 1.92 -6.06 -4.79
N LYS A 231 1.92 -7.18 -5.54
CA LYS A 231 1.09 -8.34 -5.22
C LYS A 231 1.42 -8.91 -3.84
N LYS A 232 2.68 -8.90 -3.41
CA LYS A 232 3.15 -9.33 -2.08
C LYS A 232 2.86 -8.34 -0.95
N GLY A 233 2.30 -7.17 -1.28
CA GLY A 233 2.05 -6.10 -0.33
C GLY A 233 3.32 -5.44 0.23
N LYS A 234 4.43 -5.52 -0.51
CA LYS A 234 5.72 -4.89 -0.21
C LYS A 234 5.84 -3.52 -0.88
N ALA A 235 5.48 -3.43 -2.16
CA ALA A 235 5.32 -2.17 -2.87
C ALA A 235 3.87 -1.68 -2.76
N THR A 236 3.68 -0.38 -2.92
CA THR A 236 2.37 0.29 -2.84
C THR A 236 1.79 0.58 -4.23
N PRO A 237 0.45 0.69 -4.35
CA PRO A 237 -0.19 1.15 -5.59
C PRO A 237 0.34 2.50 -6.09
N ILE A 238 0.72 3.39 -5.16
CA ILE A 238 1.25 4.72 -5.49
C ILE A 238 2.64 4.63 -6.12
N GLU A 239 3.52 3.76 -5.62
CA GLU A 239 4.84 3.55 -6.23
C GLU A 239 4.73 3.00 -7.65
N MET A 240 3.87 1.99 -7.87
CA MET A 240 3.59 1.49 -9.21
C MET A 240 2.99 2.56 -10.13
N LYS A 241 2.07 3.38 -9.60
CA LYS A 241 1.50 4.52 -10.32
C LYS A 241 2.60 5.48 -10.78
N GLN A 242 3.47 5.93 -9.88
CA GLN A 242 4.51 6.91 -10.22
C GLN A 242 5.49 6.36 -11.25
N PHE A 243 5.93 5.10 -11.07
CA PHE A 243 6.80 4.43 -12.03
C PHE A 243 6.21 4.39 -13.45
N MET A 244 4.96 3.95 -13.56
CA MET A 244 4.28 3.88 -14.86
C MET A 244 4.00 5.28 -15.42
N LEU A 245 3.58 6.22 -14.57
CA LEU A 245 3.31 7.60 -14.96
C LEU A 245 4.54 8.25 -15.60
N GLY A 246 5.74 7.95 -15.11
CA GLY A 246 6.99 8.41 -15.69
C GLY A 246 7.11 8.02 -17.16
N LYS A 247 6.96 6.73 -17.48
CA LYS A 247 7.04 6.24 -18.87
C LYS A 247 6.00 6.88 -19.76
N TYR A 248 4.74 6.86 -19.32
CA TYR A 248 3.65 7.34 -20.16
C TYR A 248 3.67 8.86 -20.34
N ASN A 249 4.00 9.64 -19.29
CA ASN A 249 4.09 11.10 -19.43
C ASN A 249 5.39 11.54 -20.12
N LEU A 250 6.55 11.06 -19.68
CA LEU A 250 7.85 11.58 -20.12
C LEU A 250 8.28 11.03 -21.48
N VAL A 251 7.85 9.81 -21.83
CA VAL A 251 8.25 9.15 -23.09
C VAL A 251 7.10 9.15 -24.09
N TYR A 252 5.92 8.68 -23.68
CA TYR A 252 4.78 8.57 -24.62
C TYR A 252 3.92 9.82 -24.71
N GLN A 253 4.14 10.83 -23.84
CA GLN A 253 3.30 12.03 -23.75
C GLN A 253 1.81 11.70 -23.63
N GLN A 254 1.47 10.68 -22.83
CA GLN A 254 0.12 10.15 -22.61
C GLN A 254 -0.25 10.16 -21.13
N ASN A 255 -1.49 10.54 -20.84
CA ASN A 255 -2.04 10.40 -19.50
C ASN A 255 -2.57 8.97 -19.33
N TYR A 256 -1.88 8.13 -18.57
CA TYR A 256 -2.22 6.70 -18.48
C TYR A 256 -3.28 6.36 -17.42
N PHE A 257 -3.32 7.12 -16.32
CA PHE A 257 -4.22 6.88 -15.18
C PHE A 257 -5.25 7.99 -14.94
N GLU A 258 -5.22 9.08 -15.73
CA GLU A 258 -5.87 10.36 -15.43
C GLU A 258 -5.36 10.99 -14.11
N GLN A 259 -5.06 12.30 -14.10
CA GLN A 259 -4.52 13.00 -12.92
C GLN A 259 -5.57 13.94 -12.33
N THR A 260 -5.68 13.97 -11.01
CA THR A 260 -6.77 14.64 -10.28
C THR A 260 -6.31 15.86 -9.44
N THR A 261 -5.04 16.30 -9.56
CA THR A 261 -4.43 17.35 -8.71
C THR A 261 -4.40 18.77 -9.31
N ARG A 262 -4.17 19.77 -8.43
CA ARG A 262 -4.42 21.22 -8.61
C ARG A 262 -3.39 21.98 -9.47
N ASP A 263 -2.19 21.45 -9.69
CA ASP A 263 -1.14 22.13 -10.48
C ASP A 263 -0.77 21.33 -11.72
N THR A 264 -1.60 21.48 -12.74
CA THR A 264 -1.33 21.04 -14.10
C THR A 264 -0.27 21.92 -14.81
N ILE A 265 0.53 22.74 -14.10
CA ILE A 265 1.43 23.73 -14.72
C ILE A 265 2.42 23.07 -15.73
N ARG A 266 2.75 21.78 -15.58
CA ARG A 266 3.53 21.01 -16.59
C ARG A 266 2.73 20.00 -17.43
N LEU A 267 1.43 19.81 -17.18
CA LEU A 267 0.59 18.77 -17.78
C LEU A 267 -0.70 19.29 -18.44
N ARG A 268 -0.94 20.61 -18.44
CA ARG A 268 -1.99 21.27 -19.24
C ARG A 268 -1.67 21.07 -20.72
N GLY A 269 -2.03 19.91 -21.28
CA GLY A 269 -1.82 19.65 -22.71
C GLY A 269 -1.96 18.21 -23.16
N ILE A 270 -1.85 17.22 -22.26
CA ILE A 270 -1.99 15.82 -22.68
C ILE A 270 -3.49 15.47 -22.74
N THR A 271 -4.08 15.74 -23.91
CA THR A 271 -5.41 15.26 -24.28
C THR A 271 -5.36 13.75 -24.50
N THR A 272 -6.40 13.04 -24.07
CA THR A 272 -6.52 11.60 -24.33
C THR A 272 -7.93 11.28 -24.78
N ASN A 273 -8.07 10.46 -25.82
CA ASN A 273 -9.36 9.98 -26.32
C ASN A 273 -9.81 8.67 -25.64
N TYR A 274 -9.22 8.29 -24.51
CA TYR A 274 -9.61 7.06 -23.82
C TYR A 274 -10.93 7.26 -23.06
N PRO A 275 -11.87 6.31 -23.15
CA PRO A 275 -13.04 6.29 -22.28
C PRO A 275 -12.62 6.26 -20.81
N LYS A 276 -13.36 6.98 -19.95
CA LYS A 276 -13.10 7.07 -18.50
C LYS A 276 -12.93 5.71 -17.83
N ASP A 277 -13.72 4.72 -18.23
CA ASP A 277 -13.65 3.36 -17.70
C ASP A 277 -12.30 2.69 -17.93
N THR A 278 -11.61 3.04 -19.02
CA THR A 278 -10.26 2.54 -19.31
C THR A 278 -9.29 2.92 -18.20
N PHE A 279 -9.38 4.15 -17.69
CA PHE A 279 -8.54 4.60 -16.58
C PHE A 279 -8.87 3.83 -15.31
N ASN A 280 -10.15 3.69 -14.97
CA ASN A 280 -10.57 2.97 -13.78
C ASN A 280 -10.17 1.49 -13.82
N ILE A 281 -10.21 0.83 -14.98
CA ILE A 281 -9.70 -0.53 -15.16
C ILE A 281 -8.20 -0.60 -14.89
N ARG A 282 -7.40 0.29 -15.51
CA ARG A 282 -5.94 0.35 -15.30
C ARG A 282 -5.59 0.59 -13.83
N ARG A 283 -6.29 1.52 -13.18
CA ARG A 283 -6.11 1.86 -11.76
C ARG A 283 -6.42 0.66 -10.88
N ARG A 284 -7.56 0.01 -11.08
CA ARG A 284 -7.97 -1.20 -10.34
C ARG A 284 -6.94 -2.33 -10.45
N ASN A 285 -6.36 -2.53 -11.64
CA ASN A 285 -5.38 -3.59 -11.89
C ASN A 285 -4.06 -3.44 -11.12
N ILE A 286 -3.78 -2.26 -10.57
CA ILE A 286 -2.62 -2.03 -9.70
C ILE A 286 -3.03 -1.63 -8.27
N GLY A 287 -4.30 -1.86 -7.92
CA GLY A 287 -4.81 -1.57 -6.57
C GLY A 287 -5.04 -0.10 -6.28
N LEU A 288 -5.08 0.79 -7.28
CA LEU A 288 -5.48 2.19 -7.07
C LEU A 288 -7.02 2.31 -7.01
N PRO A 289 -7.55 3.32 -6.31
CA PRO A 289 -8.99 3.56 -6.28
C PRO A 289 -9.46 4.16 -7.61
N SER A 290 -10.78 4.28 -7.78
CA SER A 290 -11.33 4.95 -8.96
C SER A 290 -11.01 6.44 -8.99
N LEU A 291 -11.11 7.04 -10.18
CA LEU A 291 -10.95 8.48 -10.38
C LEU A 291 -12.04 9.29 -9.69
N GLU A 292 -13.25 8.76 -9.65
CA GLU A 292 -14.38 9.36 -8.95
C GLU A 292 -14.07 9.49 -7.46
N TYR A 293 -13.54 8.44 -6.85
CA TYR A 293 -13.11 8.49 -5.45
C TYR A 293 -11.99 9.51 -5.24
N GLU A 294 -10.94 9.53 -6.07
CA GLU A 294 -9.87 10.53 -5.92
C GLU A 294 -10.40 11.98 -6.04
N LYS A 295 -11.25 12.25 -7.03
CA LYS A 295 -11.89 13.57 -7.21
C LYS A 295 -12.76 13.94 -6.03
N TRP A 296 -13.59 13.01 -5.57
CA TRP A 296 -14.46 13.19 -4.41
C TRP A 296 -13.64 13.49 -3.15
N LYS A 297 -12.64 12.66 -2.84
CA LYS A 297 -11.76 12.85 -1.67
C LYS A 297 -11.06 14.20 -1.72
N ASN A 298 -10.48 14.57 -2.87
CA ASN A 298 -9.81 15.87 -3.02
C ASN A 298 -10.77 17.05 -2.78
N ASN A 299 -12.03 16.95 -3.24
CA ASN A 299 -13.03 17.98 -3.00
C ASN A 299 -13.50 18.01 -1.55
N PHE A 300 -13.73 16.84 -0.95
CA PHE A 300 -14.10 16.70 0.45
C PHE A 300 -13.05 17.35 1.37
N MET A 301 -11.76 17.03 1.16
CA MET A 301 -10.67 17.61 1.96
C MET A 301 -10.56 19.13 1.79
N LYS A 302 -10.80 19.68 0.59
CA LYS A 302 -10.79 21.15 0.38
C LYS A 302 -11.91 21.87 1.12
N GLN A 303 -13.05 21.22 1.30
CA GLN A 303 -14.22 21.82 1.97
C GLN A 303 -14.11 21.79 3.49
N HIS A 304 -13.34 20.84 4.05
CA HIS A 304 -13.29 20.58 5.50
C HIS A 304 -11.94 20.92 6.14
N ASN A 305 -10.94 21.34 5.37
CA ASN A 305 -9.64 21.82 5.86
C ASN A 305 -9.51 23.37 5.85
N ASN A 306 -10.61 24.10 5.69
CA ASN A 306 -10.70 25.55 5.88
C ASN A 306 -11.39 25.86 7.21
#